data_AF-A0A9W8YEW2-F1
#
_entry.id   AF-A0A9W8YEW2-F1
#
_cell.length_a   1.000
_cell.length_b   1.000
_cell.length_c   1.000
_cell.angle_alpha   90.00
_cell.angle_beta   90.00
_cell.angle_gamma   90.00
#
_symmetry.space_group_name_H-M   'P 1'
#
loop_
_entity.id
_entity.type
_entity.pdbx_description
1 polymer ?
#
loop_
_entity_poly.entity_id
_entity_poly.type
_entity_poly.pdbx_seq_one_letter_code
_entity_poly.pdbx_strand_id
1 'polypeptide(L)'
;MNLLCLESFIGLFLYTSIAVASSEPWDSYIHGPKARQVKPISVHFQSSSLRVESDNAGPQHISLSAGDQISLDFGIEVGGWISLNANVHTRTTPQFSLAFAESPIFANRSISDDTGSTPTQDWDQALNVTLPPGSSFYRTPEERFRGGFRFLIIQAYNEVDISNITCEIGFAPETKDLRDYSGHFYTPDDDLLVRLWYAGVYTVQTNIAPQNTGRWLPQVRPGWAYNNTVGVGETLLVDGAKRDRAVWPGDMGIQGVTTSLALGTDGLTAVKNSLETLFYYQNATTGRFPFAGPATGSFRSGAQSDTYHAWSLIAIFNYAIFVGDEAWLTHHWTNITRGIEFILTALDDNEYGLHNQTQTNDWARQGGGGYNSALNALDYHALTSFSNLASSFSNLASSFSKNTTVLSQATKWATAAQKLKKSYNALLWSEDLSLYHDNQTTTLTPQDGNAMALLYNLTTSPPKPPVSA
;
A
#
# COMPACT_ATOMS: atom_id res chain seq x y z
N MET A 1 47.34 -54.50 50.18
CA MET A 1 47.74 -53.33 50.99
C MET A 1 47.70 -52.13 50.07
N ASN A 2 46.68 -51.28 50.23
CA ASN A 2 46.46 -49.89 49.78
C ASN A 2 46.77 -49.52 48.31
N LEU A 3 45.73 -49.30 47.49
CA LEU A 3 45.05 -48.01 47.19
C LEU A 3 45.94 -47.00 46.42
N LEU A 4 45.51 -46.64 45.21
CA LEU A 4 45.33 -45.25 44.77
C LEU A 4 44.63 -45.21 43.39
N CYS A 5 43.41 -44.65 43.38
CA CYS A 5 42.70 -44.18 42.20
C CYS A 5 43.47 -43.02 41.55
N LEU A 6 43.50 -42.98 40.22
CA LEU A 6 43.84 -41.78 39.46
C LEU A 6 42.65 -41.43 38.57
N GLU A 7 41.95 -40.36 38.93
CA GLU A 7 40.89 -39.74 38.12
C GLU A 7 41.51 -39.12 36.86
N SER A 8 40.92 -39.39 35.69
CA SER A 8 41.28 -38.74 34.43
C SER A 8 40.30 -37.60 34.13
N PHE A 9 40.79 -36.36 34.20
CA PHE A 9 40.07 -35.17 33.77
C PHE A 9 39.90 -35.17 32.25
N ILE A 10 38.66 -35.24 31.77
CA ILE A 10 38.31 -34.95 30.37
C ILE A 10 38.09 -33.44 30.25
N GLY A 11 39.03 -32.75 29.59
CA GLY A 11 38.89 -31.35 29.23
C GLY A 11 37.87 -31.17 28.11
N LEU A 12 36.74 -30.55 28.43
CA LEU A 12 35.71 -30.15 27.46
C LEU A 12 36.21 -28.89 26.72
N PHE A 13 36.77 -29.05 25.52
CA PHE A 13 37.06 -27.93 24.63
C PHE A 13 35.74 -27.45 24.01
N LEU A 14 35.16 -26.39 24.58
CA LEU A 14 34.10 -25.59 23.96
C LEU A 14 34.73 -24.84 22.77
N TYR A 15 34.57 -25.39 21.57
CA TYR A 15 34.72 -24.59 20.34
C TYR A 15 33.54 -23.63 20.25
N THR A 16 33.73 -22.39 20.70
CA THR A 16 32.84 -21.30 20.32
C THR A 16 33.12 -20.96 18.85
N SER A 17 32.41 -21.64 17.95
CA SER A 17 32.29 -21.19 16.56
C SER A 17 31.60 -19.84 16.58
N ILE A 18 32.36 -18.77 16.36
CA ILE A 18 31.80 -17.48 15.95
C ILE A 18 31.26 -17.73 14.54
N ALA A 19 29.99 -18.11 14.44
CA ALA A 19 29.27 -18.09 13.19
C ALA A 19 29.15 -16.62 12.79
N VAL A 20 30.04 -16.16 11.91
CA VAL A 20 29.75 -14.98 11.10
C VAL A 20 28.57 -15.42 10.25
N ALA A 21 27.37 -14.96 10.59
CA ALA A 21 26.20 -15.17 9.76
C ALA A 21 26.57 -14.68 8.35
N SER A 22 26.66 -15.60 7.39
CA SER A 22 26.79 -15.22 5.99
C SER A 22 25.56 -14.39 5.65
N SER A 23 25.75 -13.16 5.18
CA SER A 23 24.64 -12.35 4.68
C SER A 23 23.90 -13.16 3.62
N GLU A 24 22.60 -13.28 3.77
CA GLU A 24 21.77 -13.95 2.79
C GLU A 24 21.86 -13.19 1.46
N PRO A 25 21.79 -13.86 0.30
CA PRO A 25 22.04 -13.23 -0.99
C PRO A 25 21.03 -12.10 -1.30
N TRP A 26 19.87 -12.11 -0.66
CA TRP A 26 18.85 -11.09 -0.81
C TRP A 26 18.98 -9.88 0.14
N ASP A 27 19.86 -9.91 1.15
CA ASP A 27 19.95 -8.85 2.18
C ASP A 27 20.25 -7.47 1.59
N SER A 28 21.00 -7.44 0.49
CA SER A 28 21.38 -6.21 -0.22
C SER A 28 20.20 -5.52 -0.94
N TYR A 29 19.11 -6.25 -1.19
CA TYR A 29 17.92 -5.74 -1.87
C TYR A 29 16.88 -5.19 -0.90
N ILE A 30 16.96 -5.51 0.40
CA ILE A 30 16.04 -5.00 1.42
C ILE A 30 16.24 -3.49 1.58
N HIS A 31 15.18 -2.75 1.25
CA HIS A 31 15.15 -1.29 1.23
C HIS A 31 14.73 -0.65 2.57
N GLY A 32 14.12 -1.44 3.47
CA GLY A 32 13.78 -1.02 4.82
C GLY A 32 14.95 -0.29 5.52
N PRO A 33 14.73 0.90 6.12
CA PRO A 33 15.76 1.58 6.89
C PRO A 33 16.27 0.74 8.06
N LYS A 34 17.59 0.80 8.32
CA LYS A 34 18.21 0.11 9.48
C LYS A 34 17.80 0.68 10.84
N ALA A 35 17.19 1.86 10.85
CA ALA A 35 16.77 2.55 12.06
C ALA A 35 15.54 3.41 11.79
N ARG A 36 14.77 3.70 12.84
CA ARG A 36 13.62 4.62 12.79
C ARG A 36 14.01 6.07 12.57
N GLN A 37 15.20 6.47 13.00
CA GLN A 37 15.74 7.80 12.72
C GLN A 37 16.75 7.68 11.59
N VAL A 38 16.42 8.27 10.45
CA VAL A 38 17.27 8.28 9.25
C VAL A 38 17.78 9.69 8.97
N LYS A 39 18.92 9.78 8.29
CA LYS A 39 19.55 11.04 7.89
C LYS A 39 19.60 11.13 6.36
N PRO A 40 19.60 12.34 5.78
CA PRO A 40 19.97 12.51 4.39
C PRO A 40 21.39 11.99 4.15
N ILE A 41 21.62 11.32 3.02
CA ILE A 41 22.92 10.71 2.70
C ILE A 41 23.73 11.57 1.73
N SER A 42 23.09 12.52 1.05
CA SER A 42 23.76 13.40 0.09
C SER A 42 23.02 14.72 -0.14
N VAL A 43 23.68 15.66 -0.79
CA VAL A 43 23.08 16.90 -1.28
C VAL A 43 22.70 16.70 -2.75
N HIS A 44 21.42 16.87 -3.07
CA HIS A 44 20.91 16.79 -4.44
C HIS A 44 21.11 18.11 -5.19
N PHE A 45 20.81 19.22 -4.53
CA PHE A 45 20.90 20.56 -5.09
C PHE A 45 21.36 21.54 -4.01
N GLN A 46 22.15 22.55 -4.40
CA GLN A 46 22.54 23.64 -3.50
C GLN A 46 22.78 24.93 -4.28
N SER A 47 22.54 26.06 -3.61
CA SER A 47 22.94 27.38 -4.08
C SER A 47 24.46 27.52 -4.07
N SER A 48 25.03 28.40 -4.90
CA SER A 48 26.48 28.52 -5.08
C SER A 48 27.25 29.06 -3.85
N SER A 49 26.56 29.76 -2.96
CA SER A 49 27.13 30.53 -1.85
C SER A 49 27.14 29.81 -0.49
N LEU A 50 26.38 28.74 -0.33
CA LEU A 50 26.22 28.07 0.96
C LEU A 50 27.40 27.15 1.28
N ARG A 51 27.63 26.90 2.58
CA ARG A 51 28.70 26.01 3.06
C ARG A 51 28.08 24.74 3.64
N VAL A 52 28.48 23.58 3.11
CA VAL A 52 28.12 22.27 3.64
C VAL A 52 29.37 21.56 4.16
N GLU A 53 29.36 21.18 5.44
CA GLU A 53 30.32 20.25 6.00
C GLU A 53 29.69 18.84 5.95
N SER A 54 30.36 17.91 5.25
CA SER A 54 29.89 16.54 5.07
C SER A 54 30.95 15.54 5.53
N ASP A 55 30.49 14.35 5.93
CA ASP A 55 31.33 13.17 6.17
C ASP A 55 30.83 11.98 5.33
N ASN A 56 31.32 10.78 5.63
CA ASN A 56 30.90 9.55 4.93
C ASN A 56 29.42 9.18 5.15
N ALA A 57 28.75 9.76 6.15
CA ALA A 57 27.35 9.55 6.44
C ALA A 57 26.43 10.62 5.81
N GLY A 58 27.00 11.63 5.15
CA GLY A 58 26.27 12.69 4.45
C GLY A 58 26.51 14.09 5.04
N PRO A 59 25.62 15.06 4.74
CA PRO A 59 25.73 16.43 5.24
C PRO A 59 25.50 16.48 6.77
N GLN A 60 26.45 17.08 7.49
CA GLN A 60 26.42 17.18 8.97
C GLN A 60 26.07 18.59 9.45
N HIS A 61 26.61 19.62 8.78
CA HIS A 61 26.39 21.03 9.12
C HIS A 61 26.22 21.86 7.85
N ILE A 62 25.23 22.75 7.83
CA ILE A 62 24.86 23.56 6.68
C ILE A 62 24.73 25.01 7.15
N SER A 63 25.57 25.90 6.62
CA SER A 63 25.47 27.35 6.85
C SER A 63 24.81 28.00 5.65
N LEU A 64 23.68 28.67 5.86
CA LEU A 64 22.83 29.28 4.84
C LEU A 64 22.72 30.80 5.08
N SER A 65 22.85 31.58 4.02
CA SER A 65 22.51 33.01 3.99
C SER A 65 21.06 33.22 3.54
N ALA A 66 20.55 34.44 3.71
CA ALA A 66 19.23 34.80 3.19
C ALA A 66 19.17 34.58 1.66
N GLY A 67 18.19 33.79 1.21
CA GLY A 67 18.01 33.42 -0.20
C GLY A 67 18.67 32.10 -0.60
N ASP A 68 19.57 31.53 0.21
CA ASP A 68 20.17 30.23 -0.08
C ASP A 68 19.13 29.10 0.01
N GLN A 69 19.26 28.15 -0.90
CA GLN A 69 18.47 26.92 -0.95
C GLN A 69 19.38 25.69 -1.02
N ILE A 70 18.98 24.64 -0.32
CA ILE A 70 19.59 23.31 -0.38
C ILE A 70 18.51 22.22 -0.42
N SER A 71 18.78 21.15 -1.15
CA SER A 71 17.92 19.97 -1.22
C SER A 71 18.74 18.74 -0.86
N LEU A 72 18.26 18.01 0.13
CA LEU A 72 18.93 16.87 0.74
C LEU A 72 18.23 15.59 0.27
N ASP A 73 19.01 14.59 -0.13
CA ASP A 73 18.53 13.30 -0.62
C ASP A 73 18.71 12.21 0.46
N PHE A 74 17.63 11.56 0.86
CA PHE A 74 17.66 10.40 1.75
C PHE A 74 18.12 9.11 1.05
N GLY A 75 18.29 9.14 -0.28
CA GLY A 75 18.69 8.01 -1.12
C GLY A 75 17.54 7.07 -1.47
N ILE A 76 16.52 7.05 -0.62
CA ILE A 76 15.31 6.26 -0.76
C ILE A 76 14.10 7.05 -0.25
N GLU A 77 12.92 6.67 -0.70
CA GLU A 77 11.66 7.17 -0.16
C GLU A 77 11.58 6.91 1.35
N VAL A 78 11.29 7.95 2.13
CA VAL A 78 11.05 7.93 3.57
C VAL A 78 9.68 8.56 3.86
N GLY A 79 9.27 8.62 5.12
CA GLY A 79 8.04 9.32 5.51
C GLY A 79 7.90 9.41 7.01
N GLY A 80 7.59 10.59 7.54
CA GLY A 80 7.82 10.87 8.94
C GLY A 80 7.81 12.34 9.35
N TRP A 81 8.37 12.57 10.53
CA TRP A 81 8.60 13.89 11.10
C TRP A 81 10.07 14.30 10.94
N ILE A 82 10.30 15.53 10.50
CA ILE A 82 11.65 16.08 10.42
C ILE A 82 12.04 16.69 11.77
N SER A 83 13.25 16.40 12.21
CA SER A 83 13.90 17.10 13.32
C SER A 83 15.27 17.64 12.91
N LEU A 84 15.68 18.76 13.50
CA LEU A 84 16.98 19.39 13.26
C LEU A 84 17.40 20.28 14.45
N ASN A 85 18.68 20.60 14.51
CA ASN A 85 19.20 21.70 15.31
C ASN A 85 19.43 22.91 14.39
N ALA A 86 18.99 24.09 14.82
CA ALA A 86 19.24 25.33 14.10
C ALA A 86 19.80 26.41 15.04
N ASN A 87 20.81 27.14 14.60
CA ASN A 87 21.30 28.34 15.24
C ASN A 87 20.93 29.56 14.39
N VAL A 88 20.12 30.44 14.97
CA VAL A 88 19.53 31.59 14.28
C VAL A 88 20.18 32.88 14.76
N HIS A 89 20.62 33.71 13.82
CA HIS A 89 21.35 34.95 14.14
C HIS A 89 20.46 36.21 14.18
N THR A 90 19.24 36.14 13.64
CA THR A 90 18.34 37.30 13.51
C THR A 90 16.97 37.07 14.15
N ARG A 91 16.26 38.16 14.47
CA ARG A 91 14.88 38.11 14.97
C ARG A 91 13.82 38.11 13.87
N THR A 92 14.22 38.21 12.60
CA THR A 92 13.30 38.28 11.45
C THR A 92 12.72 36.89 11.19
N THR A 93 11.39 36.79 11.13
CA THR A 93 10.67 35.53 10.95
C THR A 93 9.89 35.51 9.64
N PRO A 94 9.64 34.32 9.05
CA PRO A 94 10.25 33.04 9.39
C PRO A 94 11.76 33.02 9.06
N GLN A 95 12.52 32.14 9.71
CA GLN A 95 13.96 32.03 9.45
C GLN A 95 14.27 31.22 8.19
N PHE A 96 13.57 30.12 8.00
CA PHE A 96 13.68 29.26 6.84
C PHE A 96 12.34 28.52 6.62
N SER A 97 12.23 27.76 5.54
CA SER A 97 11.11 26.86 5.30
C SER A 97 11.57 25.46 4.92
N LEU A 98 10.69 24.50 5.11
CA LEU A 98 10.85 23.09 4.73
C LEU A 98 9.85 22.75 3.63
N ALA A 99 10.33 22.11 2.56
CA ALA A 99 9.52 21.56 1.48
C ALA A 99 9.95 20.12 1.18
N PHE A 100 9.06 19.35 0.59
CA PHE A 100 9.22 17.90 0.43
C PHE A 100 8.93 17.46 -1.00
N ALA A 101 9.71 16.52 -1.53
CA ALA A 101 9.45 15.93 -2.85
C ALA A 101 9.76 14.43 -2.90
N GLU A 102 8.97 13.67 -3.66
CA GLU A 102 9.28 12.27 -4.00
C GLU A 102 10.23 12.18 -5.20
N SER A 103 10.07 13.10 -6.17
CA SER A 103 10.82 13.10 -7.43
C SER A 103 11.90 14.19 -7.47
N PRO A 104 13.09 13.89 -8.02
CA PRO A 104 14.15 14.89 -8.19
C PRO A 104 13.72 16.05 -9.11
N ILE A 105 12.73 15.85 -9.99
CA ILE A 105 12.20 16.91 -10.88
C ILE A 105 11.62 18.08 -10.06
N PHE A 106 11.12 17.83 -8.85
CA PHE A 106 10.56 18.85 -7.98
C PHE A 106 11.51 19.28 -6.85
N ALA A 107 12.68 18.64 -6.73
CA ALA A 107 13.62 18.85 -5.64
C ALA A 107 14.42 20.16 -5.75
N ASN A 108 14.14 21.04 -6.71
CA ASN A 108 14.72 22.39 -6.83
C ASN A 108 13.68 23.51 -6.60
N ARG A 109 12.48 23.15 -6.13
CA ARG A 109 11.38 24.09 -5.88
C ARG A 109 11.41 24.53 -4.41
N SER A 110 11.04 25.79 -4.16
CA SER A 110 10.91 26.34 -2.81
C SER A 110 9.63 25.90 -2.08
N ILE A 111 8.79 25.06 -2.72
CA ILE A 111 7.54 24.51 -2.18
C ILE A 111 7.48 23.01 -2.43
N SER A 112 6.71 22.30 -1.59
CA SER A 112 6.58 20.85 -1.71
C SER A 112 5.91 20.45 -3.03
N ASP A 113 6.23 19.25 -3.52
CA ASP A 113 5.46 18.68 -4.62
C ASP A 113 4.02 18.40 -4.17
N ASP A 114 3.09 18.70 -5.07
CA ASP A 114 1.69 18.83 -4.68
C ASP A 114 1.06 17.46 -4.39
N THR A 115 0.23 17.42 -3.36
CA THR A 115 -0.59 16.24 -3.08
C THR A 115 -1.92 16.29 -3.84
N GLY A 116 -2.28 17.45 -4.39
CA GLY A 116 -3.48 17.64 -5.21
C GLY A 116 -3.22 17.62 -6.71
N SER A 117 -4.25 17.25 -7.46
CA SER A 117 -4.26 17.45 -8.92
C SER A 117 -4.66 18.89 -9.26
N THR A 118 -3.71 19.83 -9.16
CA THR A 118 -3.87 21.20 -9.69
C THR A 118 -2.79 21.51 -10.74
N PRO A 119 -3.13 22.20 -11.85
CA PRO A 119 -2.14 22.57 -12.86
C PRO A 119 -0.98 23.42 -12.32
N THR A 120 -1.24 24.25 -11.31
CA THR A 120 -0.23 25.12 -10.68
C THR A 120 0.73 24.38 -9.76
N GLN A 121 0.33 23.21 -9.27
CA GLN A 121 1.08 22.39 -8.31
C GLN A 121 1.55 23.18 -7.08
N ASP A 122 0.72 24.08 -6.57
CA ASP A 122 1.08 25.04 -5.53
C ASP A 122 0.15 25.00 -4.31
N TRP A 123 -0.60 23.91 -4.08
CA TRP A 123 -1.47 23.84 -2.91
C TRP A 123 -0.71 23.46 -1.64
N ASP A 124 0.22 22.50 -1.70
CA ASP A 124 0.96 22.03 -0.53
C ASP A 124 1.90 23.08 0.08
N GLN A 125 2.49 23.98 -0.71
CA GLN A 125 3.39 25.04 -0.22
C GLN A 125 4.59 24.51 0.62
N ALA A 126 5.34 25.41 1.26
CA ALA A 126 6.40 25.08 2.21
C ALA A 126 5.94 25.31 3.66
N LEU A 127 6.52 24.58 4.61
CA LEU A 127 6.33 24.78 6.04
C LEU A 127 7.34 25.81 6.55
N ASN A 128 6.86 27.02 6.86
CA ASN A 128 7.69 28.04 7.48
C ASN A 128 8.10 27.65 8.90
N VAL A 129 9.39 27.84 9.22
CA VAL A 129 9.95 27.58 10.54
C VAL A 129 10.34 28.90 11.21
N THR A 130 9.83 29.08 12.42
CA THR A 130 10.10 30.25 13.26
C THR A 130 10.73 29.82 14.57
N LEU A 131 11.93 30.33 14.85
CA LEU A 131 12.72 29.99 16.04
C LEU A 131 13.22 31.27 16.73
N PRO A 132 13.46 31.24 18.06
CA PRO A 132 14.14 32.32 18.75
C PRO A 132 15.61 32.43 18.28
N PRO A 133 16.24 33.62 18.37
CA PRO A 133 17.68 33.74 18.15
C PRO A 133 18.50 32.83 19.06
N GLY A 134 19.60 32.31 18.55
CA GLY A 134 20.45 31.30 19.19
C GLY A 134 20.10 29.87 18.76
N SER A 135 20.69 28.90 19.46
CA SER A 135 20.53 27.47 19.17
C SER A 135 19.19 26.93 19.68
N SER A 136 18.47 26.24 18.81
CA SER A 136 17.21 25.56 19.10
C SER A 136 17.16 24.16 18.48
N PHE A 137 16.52 23.22 19.17
CA PHE A 137 16.04 21.98 18.56
C PHE A 137 14.65 22.23 17.97
N TYR A 138 14.43 21.80 16.74
CA TYR A 138 13.16 21.90 16.04
C TYR A 138 12.70 20.51 15.60
N ARG A 139 11.42 20.20 15.83
CA ARG A 139 10.71 19.07 15.23
C ARG A 139 9.45 19.60 14.56
N THR A 140 9.12 19.09 13.37
CA THR A 140 7.87 19.43 12.70
C THR A 140 6.66 19.09 13.59
N PRO A 141 5.61 19.94 13.63
CA PRO A 141 4.39 19.64 14.37
C PRO A 141 3.77 18.30 13.97
N GLU A 142 3.04 17.66 14.90
CA GLU A 142 2.45 16.34 14.67
C GLU A 142 1.54 16.31 13.43
N GLU A 143 0.68 17.32 13.28
CA GLU A 143 -0.22 17.45 12.15
C GLU A 143 0.48 17.74 10.81
N ARG A 144 1.78 18.09 10.86
CA ARG A 144 2.63 18.29 9.68
C ARG A 144 3.48 17.06 9.35
N PHE A 145 3.12 15.88 9.89
CA PHE A 145 3.61 14.61 9.37
C PHE A 145 3.62 14.63 7.84
N ARG A 146 4.77 14.34 7.24
CA ARG A 146 4.86 14.15 5.80
C ARG A 146 4.79 12.65 5.57
N GLY A 147 3.89 12.24 4.67
CA GLY A 147 3.90 10.89 4.12
C GLY A 147 5.18 10.61 3.33
N GLY A 148 5.06 9.92 2.20
CA GLY A 148 6.18 9.71 1.28
C GLY A 148 6.90 11.00 0.87
N PHE A 149 8.22 11.01 1.03
CA PHE A 149 9.15 11.92 0.35
C PHE A 149 10.55 11.30 0.30
N ARG A 150 11.37 11.70 -0.66
CA ARG A 150 12.80 11.35 -0.73
C ARG A 150 13.70 12.57 -0.52
N PHE A 151 13.23 13.74 -0.93
CA PHE A 151 13.99 14.98 -0.89
C PHE A 151 13.39 15.94 0.14
N LEU A 152 14.27 16.48 1.00
CA LEU A 152 13.96 17.59 1.89
C LEU A 152 14.62 18.86 1.34
N ILE A 153 13.81 19.86 1.02
CA ILE A 153 14.26 21.16 0.54
C ILE A 153 14.20 22.16 1.70
N ILE A 154 15.29 22.90 1.90
CA ILE A 154 15.40 23.97 2.89
C ILE A 154 15.69 25.26 2.15
N GLN A 155 14.82 26.26 2.33
CA GLN A 155 15.02 27.62 1.83
C GLN A 155 15.24 28.55 3.01
N ALA A 156 16.40 29.19 3.07
CA ALA A 156 16.71 30.19 4.08
C ALA A 156 16.16 31.56 3.69
N TYR A 157 15.53 32.23 4.65
CA TYR A 157 15.11 33.64 4.55
C TYR A 157 16.06 34.56 5.33
N ASN A 158 16.87 33.99 6.22
CA ASN A 158 17.84 34.66 7.07
C ASN A 158 19.12 33.80 7.19
N GLU A 159 20.18 34.38 7.77
CA GLU A 159 21.36 33.61 8.14
C GLU A 159 21.02 32.56 9.22
N VAL A 160 21.28 31.29 8.92
CA VAL A 160 21.00 30.15 9.79
C VAL A 160 22.02 29.03 9.59
N ASP A 161 22.48 28.46 10.70
CA ASP A 161 23.26 27.22 10.69
C ASP A 161 22.36 26.05 11.10
N ILE A 162 22.31 25.00 10.27
CA ILE A 162 21.46 23.82 10.48
C ILE A 162 22.34 22.58 10.60
N SER A 163 22.05 21.73 11.58
CA SER A 163 22.74 20.44 11.79
C SER A 163 21.77 19.38 12.31
N ASN A 164 22.25 18.13 12.39
CA ASN A 164 21.49 16.99 12.93
C ASN A 164 20.10 16.81 12.31
N ILE A 165 20.01 16.94 10.98
CA ILE A 165 18.77 16.74 10.24
C ILE A 165 18.43 15.25 10.23
N THR A 166 17.27 14.89 10.77
CA THR A 166 16.76 13.52 10.81
C THR A 166 15.30 13.45 10.37
N CYS A 167 14.91 12.31 9.83
CA CYS A 167 13.51 11.91 9.68
C CYS A 167 13.22 10.76 10.64
N GLU A 168 12.21 10.92 11.49
CA GLU A 168 11.62 9.86 12.28
C GLU A 168 10.57 9.13 11.44
N ILE A 169 10.88 7.90 10.99
CA ILE A 169 10.03 7.07 10.13
C ILE A 169 8.72 6.72 10.86
N GLY A 170 7.61 7.17 10.29
CA GLY A 170 6.27 6.97 10.86
C GLY A 170 5.39 5.93 10.15
N PHE A 171 5.84 5.30 9.07
CA PHE A 171 5.14 4.16 8.47
C PHE A 171 5.46 2.84 9.20
N ALA A 172 4.63 1.81 9.00
CA ALA A 172 4.74 0.49 9.63
C ALA A 172 4.98 0.55 11.15
N PRO A 173 4.17 1.29 11.95
CA PRO A 173 4.51 1.67 13.33
C PRO A 173 4.77 0.50 14.28
N GLU A 174 4.20 -0.67 14.00
CA GLU A 174 4.35 -1.88 14.83
C GLU A 174 5.63 -2.67 14.52
N THR A 175 6.27 -2.41 13.37
CA THR A 175 7.46 -3.14 12.91
C THR A 175 8.74 -2.66 13.61
N LYS A 176 9.29 -3.49 14.50
CA LYS A 176 10.48 -3.10 15.30
C LYS A 176 11.71 -2.91 14.44
N ASP A 177 12.03 -3.88 13.59
CA ASP A 177 13.09 -3.79 12.59
C ASP A 177 12.46 -3.74 11.20
N LEU A 178 12.57 -2.59 10.53
CA LEU A 178 12.00 -2.37 9.20
C LEU A 178 12.65 -3.25 8.12
N ARG A 179 13.71 -4.00 8.46
CA ARG A 179 14.38 -4.94 7.55
C ARG A 179 14.03 -6.41 7.80
N ASP A 180 13.29 -6.70 8.86
CA ASP A 180 12.88 -8.06 9.24
C ASP A 180 11.67 -8.51 8.41
N TYR A 181 11.88 -8.70 7.10
CA TYR A 181 10.87 -9.22 6.20
C TYR A 181 10.64 -10.70 6.49
N SER A 182 9.38 -11.14 6.56
CA SER A 182 9.06 -12.55 6.79
C SER A 182 9.16 -13.38 5.51
N GLY A 183 8.87 -12.75 4.37
CA GLY A 183 8.98 -13.35 3.05
C GLY A 183 10.25 -12.89 2.35
N HIS A 184 10.83 -13.76 1.53
CA HIS A 184 12.01 -13.46 0.74
C HIS A 184 11.88 -14.09 -0.64
N PHE A 185 12.42 -13.41 -1.66
CA PHE A 185 12.50 -13.91 -3.02
C PHE A 185 13.93 -13.71 -3.53
N TYR A 186 14.51 -14.75 -4.12
CA TYR A 186 15.82 -14.64 -4.72
C TYR A 186 15.93 -15.58 -5.92
N THR A 187 16.49 -15.08 -7.00
CA THR A 187 16.94 -15.88 -8.14
C THR A 187 18.31 -15.36 -8.58
N PRO A 188 19.31 -16.25 -8.80
CA PRO A 188 20.62 -15.84 -9.27
C PRO A 188 20.61 -15.42 -10.75
N ASP A 189 19.57 -15.79 -11.50
CA ASP A 189 19.52 -15.63 -12.96
C ASP A 189 18.94 -14.29 -13.43
N ASP A 190 18.26 -13.55 -12.53
CA ASP A 190 17.59 -12.29 -12.90
C ASP A 190 17.60 -11.27 -11.74
N ASP A 191 18.62 -10.41 -11.74
CA ASP A 191 18.75 -9.30 -10.78
C ASP A 191 17.57 -8.31 -10.85
N LEU A 192 17.02 -8.06 -12.03
CA LEU A 192 15.91 -7.14 -12.21
C LEU A 192 14.66 -7.66 -11.49
N LEU A 193 14.37 -8.96 -11.62
CA LEU A 193 13.22 -9.58 -10.95
C LEU A 193 13.35 -9.50 -9.42
N VAL A 194 14.56 -9.74 -8.88
CA VAL A 194 14.82 -9.59 -7.44
C VAL A 194 14.60 -8.14 -7.02
N ARG A 195 15.17 -7.17 -7.74
CA ARG A 195 14.98 -5.74 -7.44
C ARG A 195 13.52 -5.30 -7.49
N LEU A 196 12.77 -5.78 -8.47
CA LEU A 196 11.34 -5.47 -8.60
C LEU A 196 10.54 -5.99 -7.40
N TRP A 197 10.84 -7.21 -6.93
CA TRP A 197 10.18 -7.77 -5.76
C TRP A 197 10.44 -6.92 -4.51
N TYR A 198 11.71 -6.61 -4.21
CA TYR A 198 12.07 -5.81 -3.03
C TYR A 198 11.60 -4.36 -3.11
N ALA A 199 11.55 -3.77 -4.31
CA ALA A 199 10.92 -2.47 -4.51
C ALA A 199 9.42 -2.52 -4.16
N GLY A 200 8.70 -3.53 -4.64
CA GLY A 200 7.28 -3.72 -4.32
C GLY A 200 7.03 -3.94 -2.83
N VAL A 201 7.87 -4.73 -2.15
CA VAL A 201 7.78 -4.94 -0.70
C VAL A 201 8.01 -3.63 0.06
N TYR A 202 9.00 -2.83 -0.35
CA TYR A 202 9.24 -1.54 0.28
C TYR A 202 8.09 -0.56 0.05
N THR A 203 7.51 -0.52 -1.15
CA THR A 203 6.33 0.29 -1.43
C THR A 203 5.19 -0.06 -0.47
N VAL A 204 4.83 -1.33 -0.33
CA VAL A 204 3.75 -1.70 0.59
C VAL A 204 4.10 -1.47 2.07
N GLN A 205 5.37 -1.58 2.45
CA GLN A 205 5.83 -1.22 3.79
C GLN A 205 5.61 0.27 4.09
N THR A 206 5.94 1.16 3.14
CA THR A 206 5.69 2.61 3.28
C THR A 206 4.20 2.98 3.31
N ASN A 207 3.36 2.09 2.76
CA ASN A 207 1.90 2.20 2.74
C ASN A 207 1.23 1.68 4.02
N ILE A 208 1.97 1.16 5.00
CA ILE A 208 1.40 0.84 6.32
C ILE A 208 1.38 2.14 7.15
N ALA A 209 0.20 2.70 7.36
CA ALA A 209 -0.01 4.00 7.96
C ALA A 209 -0.59 3.90 9.38
N PRO A 210 -0.10 4.69 10.35
CA PRO A 210 -0.82 4.89 11.61
C PRO A 210 -2.19 5.52 11.38
N GLN A 211 -3.17 5.14 12.19
CA GLN A 211 -4.58 5.53 12.03
C GLN A 211 -4.81 7.03 11.84
N ASN A 212 -4.08 7.87 12.57
CA ASN A 212 -4.29 9.32 12.63
C ASN A 212 -3.30 10.10 11.76
N THR A 213 -2.81 9.49 10.68
CA THR A 213 -1.90 10.13 9.70
C THR A 213 -2.53 10.24 8.31
N GLY A 214 -3.87 10.11 8.23
CA GLY A 214 -4.60 10.27 6.98
C GLY A 214 -4.58 11.72 6.52
N ARG A 215 -4.64 11.92 5.20
CA ARG A 215 -4.74 13.24 4.61
C ARG A 215 -6.20 13.74 4.63
N TRP A 216 -6.37 15.06 4.69
CA TRP A 216 -7.69 15.67 4.51
C TRP A 216 -8.10 15.71 3.04
N LEU A 217 -9.39 15.43 2.77
CA LEU A 217 -10.00 15.61 1.44
C LEU A 217 -11.35 16.38 1.59
N PRO A 218 -11.65 17.45 0.85
CA PRO A 218 -10.73 18.27 0.08
C PRO A 218 -9.49 18.63 0.91
N GLN A 219 -8.33 18.67 0.24
CA GLN A 219 -7.07 18.95 0.92
C GLN A 219 -7.04 20.33 1.55
N VAL A 220 -6.21 20.48 2.57
CA VAL A 220 -5.84 21.77 3.14
C VAL A 220 -5.24 22.64 2.03
N ARG A 221 -5.66 23.91 1.96
CA ARG A 221 -5.16 24.89 0.98
C ARG A 221 -5.10 26.27 1.63
N PRO A 222 -3.95 26.97 1.63
CA PRO A 222 -2.61 26.43 1.32
C PRO A 222 -2.11 25.47 2.43
N GLY A 223 -1.18 24.58 2.10
CA GLY A 223 -0.53 23.68 3.05
C GLY A 223 -0.98 22.22 2.97
N TRP A 224 -0.49 21.41 3.89
CA TRP A 224 -0.96 20.04 4.13
C TRP A 224 -1.15 19.78 5.63
N ALA A 225 -2.10 18.92 5.99
CA ALA A 225 -2.20 18.38 7.34
C ALA A 225 -2.56 16.90 7.28
N TYR A 226 -1.81 16.07 8.00
CA TYR A 226 -1.92 14.62 8.00
C TYR A 226 -2.33 14.17 9.40
N ASN A 227 -3.55 14.54 9.78
CA ASN A 227 -4.16 14.24 11.08
C ASN A 227 -5.63 13.79 10.95
N ASN A 228 -6.01 13.28 9.77
CA ASN A 228 -7.32 12.67 9.55
C ASN A 228 -7.29 11.19 9.96
N THR A 229 -8.44 10.65 10.36
CA THR A 229 -8.58 9.24 10.73
C THR A 229 -8.76 8.39 9.47
N VAL A 230 -7.80 7.50 9.20
CA VAL A 230 -7.74 6.66 7.99
C VAL A 230 -8.87 5.62 7.96
N GLY A 231 -9.15 5.00 9.12
CA GLY A 231 -10.13 3.91 9.25
C GLY A 231 -10.21 3.36 10.68
N VAL A 232 -10.67 2.13 10.82
CA VAL A 232 -10.79 1.40 12.08
C VAL A 232 -9.53 0.56 12.32
N GLY A 233 -8.91 0.69 13.50
CA GLY A 233 -7.66 0.01 13.86
C GLY A 233 -6.48 0.98 14.01
N GLU A 234 -5.38 0.53 14.64
CA GLU A 234 -4.24 1.39 14.97
C GLU A 234 -3.29 1.61 13.78
N THR A 235 -3.17 0.60 12.92
CA THR A 235 -2.35 0.62 11.69
C THR A 235 -3.15 0.09 10.51
N LEU A 236 -3.05 0.72 9.35
CA LEU A 236 -3.85 0.39 8.16
C LEU A 236 -2.98 0.38 6.90
N LEU A 237 -3.33 -0.47 5.95
CA LEU A 237 -2.76 -0.46 4.60
C LEU A 237 -3.51 0.58 3.75
N VAL A 238 -2.77 1.56 3.23
CA VAL A 238 -3.32 2.64 2.40
C VAL A 238 -2.82 2.56 0.95
N ASP A 239 -3.45 3.28 0.03
CA ASP A 239 -3.07 3.36 -1.38
C ASP A 239 -1.62 3.83 -1.63
N GLY A 240 -1.18 4.87 -0.90
CA GLY A 240 0.11 5.48 -1.13
C GLY A 240 0.68 6.19 0.09
N ALA A 241 2.01 6.13 0.23
CA ALA A 241 2.73 6.70 1.36
C ALA A 241 2.56 8.22 1.43
N LYS A 242 2.69 8.97 0.32
CA LYS A 242 2.44 10.41 0.30
C LYS A 242 0.96 10.74 0.24
N ARG A 243 0.24 10.17 -0.71
CA ARG A 243 -1.19 10.44 -0.95
C ARG A 243 -1.87 9.23 -1.61
N ASP A 244 -3.18 9.06 -1.46
CA ASP A 244 -4.10 9.85 -0.63
C ASP A 244 -4.04 9.47 0.87
N ARG A 245 -3.29 8.43 1.22
CA ARG A 245 -3.23 7.83 2.57
C ARG A 245 -4.62 7.43 3.05
N ALA A 246 -5.33 6.68 2.22
CA ALA A 246 -6.64 6.17 2.53
C ALA A 246 -6.78 4.69 2.19
N VAL A 247 -7.71 4.01 2.85
CA VAL A 247 -8.11 2.65 2.49
C VAL A 247 -8.85 2.72 1.15
N TRP A 248 -8.30 2.06 0.14
CA TRP A 248 -8.95 1.90 -1.17
C TRP A 248 -9.05 0.41 -1.50
N PRO A 249 -10.28 -0.13 -1.64
CA PRO A 249 -10.48 -1.55 -1.96
C PRO A 249 -9.77 -2.04 -3.22
N GLY A 250 -9.78 -1.24 -4.31
CA GLY A 250 -9.09 -1.59 -5.56
C GLY A 250 -7.59 -1.82 -5.35
N ASP A 251 -6.95 -0.89 -4.65
CA ASP A 251 -5.54 -0.99 -4.25
C ASP A 251 -5.34 -2.21 -3.35
N MET A 252 -6.11 -2.33 -2.27
CA MET A 252 -5.98 -3.43 -1.30
C MET A 252 -6.14 -4.82 -1.94
N GLY A 253 -7.01 -4.98 -2.95
CA GLY A 253 -7.15 -6.21 -3.71
C GLY A 253 -5.87 -6.65 -4.45
N ILE A 254 -4.97 -5.71 -4.74
CA ILE A 254 -3.69 -5.92 -5.41
C ILE A 254 -2.54 -5.97 -4.38
N GLN A 255 -2.31 -4.89 -3.65
CA GLN A 255 -1.16 -4.77 -2.73
C GLN A 255 -1.30 -5.61 -1.45
N GLY A 256 -2.52 -6.00 -1.06
CA GLY A 256 -2.75 -6.79 0.15
C GLY A 256 -2.01 -8.14 0.11
N VAL A 257 -1.91 -8.75 -1.07
CA VAL A 257 -1.19 -10.03 -1.26
C VAL A 257 0.31 -9.86 -1.01
N THR A 258 0.95 -8.87 -1.63
CA THR A 258 2.38 -8.58 -1.40
C THR A 258 2.65 -8.25 0.07
N THR A 259 1.78 -7.46 0.69
CA THR A 259 1.87 -7.11 2.12
C THR A 259 1.82 -8.36 3.01
N SER A 260 0.86 -9.26 2.74
CA SER A 260 0.65 -10.49 3.51
C SER A 260 1.79 -11.50 3.34
N LEU A 261 2.38 -11.58 2.15
CA LEU A 261 3.50 -12.49 1.85
C LEU A 261 4.83 -12.02 2.45
N ALA A 262 5.09 -10.71 2.45
CA ALA A 262 6.43 -10.19 2.72
C ALA A 262 6.62 -9.62 4.12
N LEU A 263 5.58 -9.08 4.77
CA LEU A 263 5.70 -8.26 5.98
C LEU A 263 5.11 -8.90 7.25
N GLY A 264 4.86 -10.22 7.21
CA GLY A 264 4.51 -11.02 8.39
C GLY A 264 3.30 -10.51 9.15
N THR A 265 3.35 -10.64 10.48
CA THR A 265 2.26 -10.28 11.39
C THR A 265 1.83 -8.81 11.23
N ASP A 266 2.78 -7.89 11.12
CA ASP A 266 2.46 -6.45 11.05
C ASP A 266 1.77 -6.10 9.72
N GLY A 267 2.23 -6.69 8.63
CA GLY A 267 1.58 -6.59 7.32
C GLY A 267 0.16 -7.15 7.35
N LEU A 268 -0.02 -8.35 7.93
CA LEU A 268 -1.33 -8.97 8.10
C LEU A 268 -2.26 -8.13 8.96
N THR A 269 -1.78 -7.55 10.07
CA THR A 269 -2.57 -6.65 10.93
C THR A 269 -3.03 -5.41 10.16
N ALA A 270 -2.16 -4.79 9.36
CA ALA A 270 -2.51 -3.63 8.55
C ALA A 270 -3.59 -3.95 7.50
N VAL A 271 -3.47 -5.10 6.82
CA VAL A 271 -4.50 -5.59 5.88
C VAL A 271 -5.81 -5.84 6.62
N LYS A 272 -5.76 -6.56 7.75
CA LYS A 272 -6.93 -6.86 8.59
C LYS A 272 -7.69 -5.59 8.95
N ASN A 273 -7.04 -4.60 9.54
CA ASN A 273 -7.68 -3.35 9.98
C ASN A 273 -8.30 -2.56 8.81
N SER A 274 -7.69 -2.64 7.62
CA SER A 274 -8.25 -2.05 6.41
C SER A 274 -9.53 -2.77 5.96
N LEU A 275 -9.59 -4.10 6.08
CA LEU A 275 -10.79 -4.89 5.85
C LEU A 275 -11.87 -4.64 6.92
N GLU A 276 -11.49 -4.52 8.20
CA GLU A 276 -12.41 -4.13 9.29
C GLU A 276 -13.08 -2.79 8.99
N THR A 277 -12.33 -1.85 8.42
CA THR A 277 -12.88 -0.57 7.97
C THR A 277 -13.96 -0.77 6.90
N LEU A 278 -13.76 -1.67 5.94
CA LEU A 278 -14.78 -1.97 4.92
C LEU A 278 -16.01 -2.66 5.52
N PHE A 279 -15.82 -3.59 6.45
CA PHE A 279 -16.94 -4.24 7.15
C PHE A 279 -17.75 -3.26 7.98
N TYR A 280 -17.08 -2.37 8.70
CA TYR A 280 -17.72 -1.34 9.54
C TYR A 280 -18.64 -0.42 8.72
N TYR A 281 -18.23 -0.07 7.50
CA TYR A 281 -19.00 0.81 6.61
C TYR A 281 -19.79 0.07 5.52
N GLN A 282 -19.90 -1.26 5.60
CA GLN A 282 -20.70 -2.02 4.65
C GLN A 282 -22.17 -1.60 4.75
N ASN A 283 -22.81 -1.37 3.61
CA ASN A 283 -24.21 -1.00 3.58
C ASN A 283 -25.08 -2.18 4.05
N ALA A 284 -25.71 -2.04 5.22
CA ALA A 284 -26.46 -3.12 5.85
C ALA A 284 -27.72 -3.57 5.08
N THR A 285 -28.26 -2.72 4.20
CA THR A 285 -29.48 -3.00 3.42
C THR A 285 -29.16 -3.68 2.09
N THR A 286 -28.12 -3.22 1.41
CA THR A 286 -27.76 -3.72 0.06
C THR A 286 -26.64 -4.75 0.09
N GLY A 287 -25.86 -4.84 1.18
CA GLY A 287 -24.66 -5.67 1.26
C GLY A 287 -23.43 -5.07 0.57
N ARG A 288 -23.58 -3.90 -0.07
CA ARG A 288 -22.50 -3.25 -0.80
C ARG A 288 -21.37 -2.74 0.12
N PHE A 289 -20.14 -3.15 -0.15
CA PHE A 289 -18.93 -2.53 0.41
C PHE A 289 -18.67 -1.11 -0.14
N PRO A 290 -18.09 -0.21 0.67
CA PRO A 290 -17.83 1.17 0.25
C PRO A 290 -16.76 1.24 -0.85
N PHE A 291 -16.85 2.24 -1.72
CA PHE A 291 -15.86 2.50 -2.78
C PHE A 291 -14.48 2.91 -2.22
N ALA A 292 -14.46 3.59 -1.07
CA ALA A 292 -13.25 4.15 -0.48
C ALA A 292 -13.38 4.22 1.03
N GLY A 293 -12.28 4.43 1.74
CA GLY A 293 -12.25 4.64 3.18
C GLY A 293 -12.78 6.02 3.61
N PRO A 294 -13.11 6.18 4.90
CA PRO A 294 -13.78 7.38 5.43
C PRO A 294 -12.96 8.66 5.32
N ALA A 295 -11.63 8.55 5.21
CA ALA A 295 -10.75 9.69 5.02
C ALA A 295 -10.97 10.40 3.66
N THR A 296 -11.57 9.74 2.67
CA THR A 296 -11.68 10.25 1.30
C THR A 296 -12.89 11.15 1.05
N GLY A 297 -12.75 12.08 0.10
CA GLY A 297 -13.87 12.88 -0.40
C GLY A 297 -14.92 12.01 -1.09
N SER A 298 -14.47 10.99 -1.82
CA SER A 298 -15.32 10.01 -2.52
C SER A 298 -16.26 9.27 -1.56
N PHE A 299 -15.77 8.86 -0.39
CA PHE A 299 -16.61 8.25 0.62
C PHE A 299 -17.68 9.23 1.15
N ARG A 300 -17.27 10.45 1.51
CA ARG A 300 -18.19 11.48 2.05
C ARG A 300 -19.25 11.94 1.05
N SER A 301 -18.94 11.95 -0.25
CA SER A 301 -19.90 12.27 -1.30
C SER A 301 -20.81 11.08 -1.65
N GLY A 302 -20.62 9.92 -1.03
CA GLY A 302 -21.38 8.70 -1.33
C GLY A 302 -21.05 8.11 -2.70
N ALA A 303 -19.85 8.35 -3.23
CA ALA A 303 -19.43 7.76 -4.50
C ALA A 303 -19.39 6.22 -4.38
N GLN A 304 -19.80 5.55 -5.44
CA GLN A 304 -19.92 4.10 -5.51
C GLN A 304 -19.14 3.57 -6.71
N SER A 305 -18.68 2.33 -6.61
CA SER A 305 -17.94 1.63 -7.67
C SER A 305 -18.26 0.14 -7.63
N ASP A 306 -18.73 -0.42 -8.73
CA ASP A 306 -19.05 -1.85 -8.80
C ASP A 306 -17.76 -2.70 -8.82
N THR A 307 -16.69 -2.21 -9.45
CA THR A 307 -15.40 -2.93 -9.49
C THR A 307 -14.70 -2.92 -8.12
N TYR A 308 -14.74 -1.82 -7.38
CA TYR A 308 -14.17 -1.77 -6.02
C TYR A 308 -14.97 -2.60 -5.01
N HIS A 309 -16.26 -2.78 -5.26
CA HIS A 309 -17.04 -3.76 -4.50
C HIS A 309 -16.49 -5.18 -4.69
N ALA A 310 -16.26 -5.59 -5.95
CA ALA A 310 -15.68 -6.89 -6.25
C ALA A 310 -14.26 -7.04 -5.68
N TRP A 311 -13.42 -5.99 -5.80
CA TRP A 311 -12.09 -5.98 -5.18
C TRP A 311 -12.12 -6.11 -3.65
N SER A 312 -13.13 -5.56 -2.98
CA SER A 312 -13.31 -5.75 -1.53
C SER A 312 -13.46 -7.24 -1.20
N LEU A 313 -14.31 -7.96 -1.94
CA LEU A 313 -14.51 -9.39 -1.75
C LEU A 313 -13.25 -10.20 -2.05
N ILE A 314 -12.52 -9.84 -3.11
CA ILE A 314 -11.24 -10.49 -3.46
C ILE A 314 -10.21 -10.29 -2.35
N ALA A 315 -10.08 -9.07 -1.81
CA ALA A 315 -9.18 -8.78 -0.70
C ALA A 315 -9.55 -9.57 0.58
N ILE A 316 -10.85 -9.65 0.90
CA ILE A 316 -11.37 -10.46 2.02
C ILE A 316 -11.01 -11.94 1.82
N PHE A 317 -11.24 -12.49 0.64
CA PHE A 317 -10.90 -13.88 0.33
C PHE A 317 -9.40 -14.13 0.49
N ASN A 318 -8.57 -13.27 -0.10
CA ASN A 318 -7.12 -13.39 0.00
C ASN A 318 -6.66 -13.39 1.46
N TYR A 319 -7.12 -12.43 2.26
CA TYR A 319 -6.78 -12.40 3.69
C TYR A 319 -7.22 -13.68 4.42
N ALA A 320 -8.45 -14.17 4.16
CA ALA A 320 -8.95 -15.39 4.78
C ALA A 320 -8.05 -16.61 4.50
N ILE A 321 -7.58 -16.78 3.25
CA ILE A 321 -6.71 -17.90 2.88
C ILE A 321 -5.25 -17.72 3.33
N PHE A 322 -4.76 -16.49 3.45
CA PHE A 322 -3.41 -16.21 3.94
C PHE A 322 -3.29 -16.45 5.45
N VAL A 323 -4.31 -16.06 6.23
CA VAL A 323 -4.26 -16.14 7.69
C VAL A 323 -4.83 -17.46 8.22
N GLY A 324 -5.87 -18.01 7.59
CA GLY A 324 -6.54 -19.21 8.08
C GLY A 324 -7.27 -19.00 9.42
N ASP A 325 -7.63 -17.76 9.77
CA ASP A 325 -8.38 -17.44 11.00
C ASP A 325 -9.87 -17.75 10.83
N GLU A 326 -10.25 -18.97 11.22
CA GLU A 326 -11.64 -19.43 11.18
C GLU A 326 -12.57 -18.59 12.06
N ALA A 327 -12.08 -18.05 13.18
CA ALA A 327 -12.92 -17.24 14.07
C ALA A 327 -13.25 -15.89 13.42
N TRP A 328 -12.27 -15.23 12.81
CA TRP A 328 -12.48 -14.02 12.02
C TRP A 328 -13.43 -14.28 10.85
N LEU A 329 -13.22 -15.36 10.11
CA LEU A 329 -14.08 -15.69 8.98
C LEU A 329 -15.52 -15.97 9.42
N THR A 330 -15.69 -16.70 10.52
CA THR A 330 -17.02 -16.98 11.11
C THR A 330 -17.70 -15.69 11.54
N HIS A 331 -16.96 -14.78 12.17
CA HIS A 331 -17.48 -13.49 12.62
C HIS A 331 -18.02 -12.65 11.45
N HIS A 332 -17.29 -12.61 10.33
CA HIS A 332 -17.65 -11.80 9.17
C HIS A 332 -18.46 -12.54 8.09
N TRP A 333 -18.78 -13.83 8.26
CA TRP A 333 -19.44 -14.61 7.19
C TRP A 333 -20.78 -14.02 6.73
N THR A 334 -21.54 -13.43 7.66
CA THR A 334 -22.80 -12.75 7.32
C THR A 334 -22.55 -11.52 6.45
N ASN A 335 -21.52 -10.73 6.75
CA ASN A 335 -21.11 -9.59 5.93
C ASN A 335 -20.64 -10.03 4.53
N ILE A 336 -19.83 -11.09 4.47
CA ILE A 336 -19.35 -11.69 3.21
C ILE A 336 -20.52 -12.16 2.36
N THR A 337 -21.45 -12.90 2.97
CA THR A 337 -22.66 -13.39 2.30
C THR A 337 -23.44 -12.24 1.68
N ARG A 338 -23.68 -11.15 2.43
CA ARG A 338 -24.39 -9.97 1.89
C ARG A 338 -23.65 -9.30 0.75
N GLY A 339 -22.32 -9.24 0.81
CA GLY A 339 -21.50 -8.73 -0.29
C GLY A 339 -21.65 -9.58 -1.54
N ILE A 340 -21.62 -10.91 -1.42
CA ILE A 340 -21.84 -11.80 -2.56
C ILE A 340 -23.29 -11.71 -3.07
N GLU A 341 -24.27 -11.58 -2.18
CA GLU A 341 -25.68 -11.38 -2.55
C GLU A 341 -25.88 -10.10 -3.38
N PHE A 342 -25.13 -9.03 -3.11
CA PHE A 342 -25.14 -7.83 -3.94
C PHE A 342 -24.76 -8.15 -5.41
N ILE A 343 -23.70 -8.94 -5.63
CA ILE A 343 -23.31 -9.41 -6.97
C ILE A 343 -24.44 -10.27 -7.57
N LEU A 344 -24.96 -11.25 -6.82
CA LEU A 344 -25.99 -12.17 -7.32
C LEU A 344 -27.25 -11.43 -7.78
N THR A 345 -27.71 -10.44 -7.02
CA THR A 345 -28.85 -9.60 -7.42
C THR A 345 -28.57 -8.92 -8.76
N ALA A 346 -27.38 -8.35 -8.94
CA ALA A 346 -27.04 -7.70 -10.20
C ALA A 346 -26.96 -8.66 -11.40
N LEU A 347 -26.59 -9.94 -11.17
CA LEU A 347 -26.63 -10.99 -12.20
C LEU A 347 -28.06 -11.43 -12.53
N ASP A 348 -28.96 -11.45 -11.53
CA ASP A 348 -30.34 -11.91 -11.67
C ASP A 348 -31.29 -10.83 -12.24
N ASP A 349 -30.90 -9.55 -12.15
CA ASP A 349 -31.66 -8.40 -12.67
C ASP A 349 -31.76 -8.35 -14.21
N ASN A 350 -31.14 -9.30 -14.92
CA ASN A 350 -31.18 -9.39 -16.37
C ASN A 350 -31.10 -10.83 -16.91
N GLU A 351 -31.47 -11.00 -18.17
CA GLU A 351 -31.47 -12.31 -18.83
C GLU A 351 -30.06 -12.87 -19.11
N TYR A 352 -29.06 -12.00 -19.20
CA TYR A 352 -27.70 -12.38 -19.57
C TYR A 352 -26.94 -13.03 -18.40
N GLY A 353 -27.29 -12.78 -17.14
CA GLY A 353 -26.51 -13.31 -16.02
C GLY A 353 -25.12 -12.68 -15.92
N LEU A 354 -24.99 -11.44 -16.37
CA LEU A 354 -23.80 -10.59 -16.22
C LEU A 354 -24.18 -9.36 -15.39
N HIS A 355 -23.22 -8.82 -14.64
CA HIS A 355 -23.41 -7.61 -13.87
C HIS A 355 -23.34 -6.41 -14.82
N ASN A 356 -24.46 -5.69 -14.93
CA ASN A 356 -24.50 -4.41 -15.63
C ASN A 356 -23.87 -3.33 -14.74
N GLN A 357 -22.66 -2.86 -15.09
CA GLN A 357 -21.95 -1.82 -14.36
C GLN A 357 -22.73 -0.50 -14.47
N THR A 358 -23.25 -0.02 -13.34
CA THR A 358 -23.97 1.26 -13.26
C THR A 358 -23.21 2.28 -12.42
N GLN A 359 -22.38 1.82 -11.48
CA GLN A 359 -21.49 2.66 -10.69
C GLN A 359 -20.07 2.54 -11.26
N THR A 360 -19.77 3.43 -12.19
CA THR A 360 -18.61 3.33 -13.10
C THR A 360 -17.32 3.94 -12.55
N ASN A 361 -17.28 4.40 -11.29
CA ASN A 361 -16.04 4.92 -10.73
C ASN A 361 -14.97 3.83 -10.68
N ASP A 362 -13.85 4.04 -11.36
CA ASP A 362 -12.71 3.13 -11.36
C ASP A 362 -11.45 3.93 -11.70
N TRP A 363 -10.41 3.80 -10.88
CA TRP A 363 -9.28 4.74 -10.92
C TRP A 363 -8.42 4.50 -12.16
N ALA A 364 -8.00 5.59 -12.80
CA ALA A 364 -7.23 5.60 -14.04
C ALA A 364 -7.87 4.83 -15.22
N ARG A 365 -9.16 4.48 -15.10
CA ARG A 365 -9.90 3.81 -16.16
C ARG A 365 -10.75 4.81 -16.95
N GLN A 366 -10.50 4.90 -18.25
CA GLN A 366 -11.34 5.67 -19.16
C GLN A 366 -12.43 4.77 -19.74
N GLY A 367 -13.71 5.08 -19.51
CA GLY A 367 -14.83 4.27 -20.00
C GLY A 367 -15.45 3.41 -18.90
N GLY A 368 -15.94 2.22 -19.26
CA GLY A 368 -16.73 1.36 -18.38
C GLY A 368 -18.23 1.40 -18.67
N GLY A 369 -19.02 0.86 -17.75
CA GLY A 369 -20.46 0.73 -17.90
C GLY A 369 -20.87 -0.49 -18.73
N GLY A 370 -22.17 -0.80 -18.72
CA GLY A 370 -22.70 -1.97 -19.42
C GLY A 370 -22.22 -3.28 -18.78
N TYR A 371 -22.31 -4.39 -19.51
CA TYR A 371 -21.69 -5.65 -19.09
C TYR A 371 -20.16 -5.60 -19.26
N ASN A 372 -19.52 -4.83 -18.37
CA ASN A 372 -18.11 -4.53 -18.42
C ASN A 372 -17.26 -5.79 -18.21
N SER A 373 -16.26 -5.97 -19.07
CA SER A 373 -15.37 -7.13 -19.11
C SER A 373 -14.52 -7.30 -17.85
N ALA A 374 -14.02 -6.22 -17.25
CA ALA A 374 -13.23 -6.28 -16.02
C ALA A 374 -14.11 -6.57 -14.80
N LEU A 375 -15.24 -5.85 -14.66
CA LEU A 375 -16.18 -6.09 -13.56
C LEU A 375 -16.65 -7.54 -13.51
N ASN A 376 -17.11 -8.08 -14.63
CA ASN A 376 -17.63 -9.44 -14.66
C ASN A 376 -16.52 -10.50 -14.45
N ALA A 377 -15.27 -10.21 -14.83
CA ALA A 377 -14.14 -11.07 -14.51
C ALA A 377 -13.85 -11.08 -12.98
N LEU A 378 -13.92 -9.91 -12.33
CA LEU A 378 -13.77 -9.79 -10.87
C LEU A 378 -14.91 -10.49 -10.12
N ASP A 379 -16.16 -10.30 -10.55
CA ASP A 379 -17.32 -10.97 -9.96
C ASP A 379 -17.24 -12.49 -10.09
N TYR A 380 -16.82 -12.99 -11.27
CA TYR A 380 -16.56 -14.42 -11.47
C TYR A 380 -15.51 -14.95 -10.49
N HIS A 381 -14.41 -14.22 -10.31
CA HIS A 381 -13.36 -14.60 -9.39
C HIS A 381 -13.87 -14.63 -7.94
N ALA A 382 -14.57 -13.58 -7.49
CA ALA A 382 -15.14 -13.52 -6.15
C ALA A 382 -16.12 -14.69 -5.90
N LEU A 383 -17.05 -14.96 -6.82
CA LEU A 383 -18.01 -16.06 -6.70
C LEU A 383 -17.31 -17.42 -6.65
N THR A 384 -16.33 -17.66 -7.53
CA THR A 384 -15.59 -18.92 -7.59
C THR A 384 -14.75 -19.13 -6.32
N SER A 385 -14.03 -18.10 -5.89
CA SER A 385 -13.17 -18.14 -4.71
C SER A 385 -13.96 -18.45 -3.43
N PHE A 386 -15.06 -17.74 -3.18
CA PHE A 386 -15.89 -17.99 -2.02
C PHE A 386 -16.70 -19.29 -2.12
N SER A 387 -17.12 -19.70 -3.32
CA SER A 387 -17.75 -21.02 -3.51
C SER A 387 -16.79 -22.16 -3.15
N ASN A 388 -15.54 -22.07 -3.60
CA ASN A 388 -14.51 -23.06 -3.28
C ASN A 388 -14.16 -23.05 -1.78
N LEU A 389 -13.99 -21.86 -1.19
CA LEU A 389 -13.76 -21.72 0.26
C LEU A 389 -14.91 -22.34 1.06
N ALA A 390 -16.16 -21.97 0.75
CA ALA A 390 -17.35 -22.50 1.40
C ALA A 390 -17.47 -24.02 1.26
N SER A 391 -17.16 -24.57 0.07
CA SER A 391 -17.16 -26.01 -0.18
C SER A 391 -16.08 -26.73 0.61
N SER A 392 -14.90 -26.13 0.75
CA SER A 392 -13.75 -26.72 1.45
C SER A 392 -14.03 -26.96 2.94
N PHE A 393 -14.95 -26.18 3.55
CA PHE A 393 -15.34 -26.40 4.94
C PHE A 393 -15.94 -27.78 5.16
N SER A 394 -16.62 -28.39 4.19
CA SER A 394 -17.15 -29.76 4.34
C SER A 394 -16.10 -30.80 4.80
N ASN A 395 -14.81 -30.54 4.54
CA ASN A 395 -13.70 -31.41 4.90
C ASN A 395 -13.04 -31.06 6.25
N LEU A 396 -13.47 -29.98 6.91
CA LEU A 396 -12.90 -29.51 8.17
C LEU A 396 -13.73 -30.00 9.37
N ALA A 397 -13.07 -30.31 10.49
CA ALA A 397 -13.73 -30.78 11.71
C ALA A 397 -14.25 -29.61 12.58
N SER A 398 -14.90 -28.61 11.98
CA SER A 398 -15.39 -27.43 12.69
C SER A 398 -16.92 -27.33 12.71
N SER A 399 -17.48 -26.41 13.51
CA SER A 399 -18.93 -26.14 13.49
C SER A 399 -19.40 -25.57 12.14
N PHE A 400 -18.48 -24.92 11.41
CA PHE A 400 -18.71 -24.34 10.11
C PHE A 400 -18.96 -25.40 9.02
N SER A 401 -18.26 -26.53 9.09
CA SER A 401 -18.37 -27.64 8.11
C SER A 401 -19.71 -28.36 8.09
N LYS A 402 -20.44 -28.32 9.21
CA LYS A 402 -21.76 -28.95 9.37
C LYS A 402 -22.91 -28.00 9.04
N ASN A 403 -22.62 -26.76 8.64
CA ASN A 403 -23.62 -25.77 8.34
C ASN A 403 -24.17 -25.98 6.92
N THR A 404 -25.35 -26.61 6.83
CA THR A 404 -26.05 -26.86 5.56
C THR A 404 -26.32 -25.59 4.76
N THR A 405 -26.46 -24.43 5.42
CA THR A 405 -26.59 -23.12 4.77
C THR A 405 -25.33 -22.74 4.00
N VAL A 406 -24.15 -22.96 4.57
CA VAL A 406 -22.86 -22.63 3.92
C VAL A 406 -22.66 -23.48 2.66
N LEU A 407 -22.98 -24.77 2.72
CA LEU A 407 -22.87 -25.66 1.55
C LEU A 407 -23.89 -25.30 0.44
N SER A 408 -25.09 -24.88 0.85
CA SER A 408 -26.10 -24.36 -0.08
C SER A 408 -25.63 -23.07 -0.75
N GLN A 409 -25.05 -22.14 0.02
CA GLN A 409 -24.42 -20.92 -0.50
C GLN A 409 -23.30 -21.25 -1.48
N ALA A 410 -22.41 -22.19 -1.14
CA ALA A 410 -21.34 -22.64 -2.02
C ALA A 410 -21.86 -23.10 -3.39
N THR A 411 -22.90 -23.93 -3.40
CA THR A 411 -23.55 -24.44 -4.62
C THR A 411 -24.20 -23.32 -5.42
N LYS A 412 -24.90 -22.38 -4.75
CA LYS A 412 -25.52 -21.21 -5.37
C LYS A 412 -24.47 -20.35 -6.07
N TRP A 413 -23.37 -20.04 -5.39
CA TRP A 413 -22.29 -19.20 -5.91
C TRP A 413 -21.55 -19.87 -7.07
N ALA A 414 -21.29 -21.19 -7.00
CA ALA A 414 -20.73 -21.94 -8.13
C ALA A 414 -21.63 -21.90 -9.37
N THR A 415 -22.93 -22.07 -9.17
CA THR A 415 -23.91 -22.05 -10.27
C THR A 415 -23.96 -20.67 -10.94
N ALA A 416 -23.94 -19.61 -10.15
CA ALA A 416 -23.89 -18.24 -10.65
C ALA A 416 -22.59 -17.97 -11.43
N ALA A 417 -21.43 -18.38 -10.90
CA ALA A 417 -20.15 -18.24 -11.59
C ALA A 417 -20.12 -18.97 -12.95
N GLN A 418 -20.68 -20.18 -13.02
CA GLN A 418 -20.78 -20.94 -14.27
C GLN A 418 -21.67 -20.25 -15.31
N LYS A 419 -22.84 -19.73 -14.88
CA LYS A 419 -23.74 -18.95 -15.75
C LYS A 419 -23.03 -17.70 -16.27
N LEU A 420 -22.39 -16.94 -15.37
CA LEU A 420 -21.63 -15.74 -15.71
C LEU A 420 -20.54 -16.06 -16.74
N LYS A 421 -19.67 -17.05 -16.49
CA LYS A 421 -18.59 -17.42 -17.42
C LYS A 421 -19.12 -17.79 -18.80
N LYS A 422 -20.23 -18.53 -18.87
CA LYS A 422 -20.86 -18.88 -20.15
C LYS A 422 -21.31 -17.62 -20.91
N SER A 423 -22.02 -16.72 -20.24
CA SER A 423 -22.52 -15.49 -20.86
C SER A 423 -21.41 -14.51 -21.24
N TYR A 424 -20.37 -14.42 -20.41
CA TYR A 424 -19.18 -13.60 -20.68
C TYR A 424 -18.55 -13.97 -22.02
N ASN A 425 -18.31 -15.26 -22.24
CA ASN A 425 -17.74 -15.75 -23.49
C ASN A 425 -18.71 -15.62 -24.67
N ALA A 426 -20.01 -15.78 -24.45
CA ALA A 426 -20.99 -15.66 -25.52
C ALA A 426 -21.18 -14.20 -25.99
N LEU A 427 -21.06 -13.22 -25.10
CA LEU A 427 -21.43 -11.83 -25.37
C LEU A 427 -20.23 -10.91 -25.62
N LEU A 428 -19.08 -11.20 -25.02
CA LEU A 428 -17.92 -10.29 -25.05
C LEU A 428 -16.77 -10.81 -25.91
N TRP A 429 -16.69 -12.11 -26.21
CA TRP A 429 -15.60 -12.67 -27.01
C TRP A 429 -15.72 -12.25 -28.48
N SER A 430 -14.62 -11.75 -29.04
CA SER A 430 -14.45 -11.50 -30.46
C SER A 430 -13.55 -12.59 -31.05
N GLU A 431 -14.12 -13.47 -31.88
CA GLU A 431 -13.33 -14.49 -32.59
C GLU A 431 -12.28 -13.86 -33.51
N ASP A 432 -12.66 -12.78 -34.21
CA ASP A 432 -11.79 -12.09 -35.18
C ASP A 432 -10.55 -11.47 -34.50
N LEU A 433 -10.73 -10.89 -33.31
CA LEU A 433 -9.65 -10.26 -32.57
C LEU A 433 -8.94 -11.22 -31.61
N SER A 434 -9.54 -12.39 -31.34
CA SER A 434 -9.11 -13.30 -30.27
C SER A 434 -8.96 -12.59 -28.91
N LEU A 435 -9.88 -11.66 -28.64
CA LEU A 435 -9.91 -10.82 -27.44
C LEU A 435 -11.36 -10.55 -27.02
N TYR A 436 -11.55 -10.23 -25.75
CA TYR A 436 -12.82 -9.75 -25.22
C TYR A 436 -12.97 -8.24 -25.45
N HIS A 437 -14.16 -7.84 -25.91
CA HIS A 437 -14.59 -6.45 -25.94
C HIS A 437 -14.88 -5.93 -24.53
N ASP A 438 -14.71 -4.62 -24.32
CA ASP A 438 -14.90 -3.98 -23.02
C ASP A 438 -16.35 -4.13 -22.53
N ASN A 439 -17.31 -3.97 -23.44
CA ASN A 439 -18.73 -4.29 -23.27
C ASN A 439 -19.38 -4.41 -24.66
N GLN A 440 -20.69 -4.67 -24.71
CA GLN A 440 -21.42 -4.90 -25.96
C GLN A 440 -21.58 -3.66 -26.87
N THR A 441 -21.29 -2.46 -26.37
CA THR A 441 -21.54 -1.19 -27.07
C THR A 441 -20.30 -0.59 -27.71
N THR A 442 -19.15 -1.24 -27.56
CA THR A 442 -17.86 -0.76 -28.05
C THR A 442 -17.06 -1.89 -28.67
N THR A 443 -16.19 -1.56 -29.62
CA THR A 443 -15.22 -2.49 -30.19
C THR A 443 -13.89 -2.49 -29.43
N LEU A 444 -13.72 -1.64 -28.42
CA LEU A 444 -12.52 -1.58 -27.58
C LEU A 444 -12.26 -2.95 -26.94
N THR A 445 -11.04 -3.46 -27.06
CA THR A 445 -10.57 -4.69 -26.40
C THR A 445 -9.48 -4.32 -25.39
N PRO A 446 -9.84 -4.01 -24.13
CA PRO A 446 -8.91 -3.39 -23.20
C PRO A 446 -8.01 -4.43 -22.53
N GLN A 447 -6.81 -4.01 -22.12
CA GLN A 447 -5.83 -4.90 -21.51
C GLN A 447 -6.29 -5.47 -20.17
N ASP A 448 -7.01 -4.68 -19.35
CA ASP A 448 -7.48 -5.07 -18.03
C ASP A 448 -8.47 -6.24 -18.08
N GLY A 449 -9.58 -6.11 -18.82
CA GLY A 449 -10.59 -7.15 -18.97
C GLY A 449 -10.01 -8.44 -19.55
N ASN A 450 -9.14 -8.34 -20.55
CA ASN A 450 -8.49 -9.50 -21.16
C ASN A 450 -7.47 -10.17 -20.22
N ALA A 451 -6.65 -9.39 -19.50
CA ALA A 451 -5.70 -9.92 -18.54
C ALA A 451 -6.41 -10.61 -17.36
N MET A 452 -7.49 -10.01 -16.84
CA MET A 452 -8.30 -10.62 -15.77
C MET A 452 -9.03 -11.87 -16.25
N ALA A 453 -9.54 -11.89 -17.49
CA ALA A 453 -10.16 -13.09 -18.05
C ALA A 453 -9.17 -14.28 -18.11
N LEU A 454 -7.89 -14.01 -18.40
CA LEU A 454 -6.83 -15.02 -18.33
C LEU A 454 -6.49 -15.39 -16.88
N LEU A 455 -6.20 -14.39 -16.04
CA LEU A 455 -5.79 -14.58 -14.64
C LEU A 455 -6.81 -15.38 -13.85
N TYR A 456 -8.10 -15.11 -14.06
CA TYR A 456 -9.20 -15.76 -13.36
C TYR A 456 -9.82 -16.92 -14.14
N ASN A 457 -9.20 -17.35 -15.24
CA ASN A 457 -9.61 -18.53 -16.00
C ASN A 457 -11.07 -18.45 -16.50
N LEU A 458 -11.48 -17.31 -17.07
CA LEU A 458 -12.75 -17.16 -17.78
C LEU A 458 -12.70 -17.70 -19.22
N THR A 459 -11.52 -17.97 -19.76
CA THR A 459 -11.37 -18.53 -21.11
C THR A 459 -11.96 -19.95 -21.21
N THR A 460 -12.47 -20.31 -22.39
CA THR A 460 -13.09 -21.62 -22.69
C THR A 460 -12.12 -22.64 -23.27
N SER A 461 -10.98 -22.17 -23.77
CA SER A 461 -9.90 -22.99 -24.33
C SER A 461 -8.56 -22.58 -23.71
N PRO A 462 -7.58 -23.49 -23.60
CA PRO A 462 -6.21 -23.10 -23.31
C PRO A 462 -5.75 -22.04 -24.34
N PRO A 463 -4.96 -21.02 -23.94
CA PRO A 463 -4.46 -20.02 -24.87
C PRO A 463 -3.75 -20.72 -26.03
N LYS A 464 -4.20 -20.48 -27.26
CA LYS A 464 -3.42 -20.87 -28.44
C LYS A 464 -2.21 -19.94 -28.48
N PRO A 465 -0.97 -20.45 -28.59
CA PRO A 465 0.19 -19.57 -28.73
C PRO A 465 -0.03 -18.65 -29.93
N PRO A 466 0.43 -17.39 -29.86
CA PRO A 466 0.27 -16.45 -30.96
C PRO A 466 0.88 -17.06 -32.21
N VAL A 467 0.08 -17.09 -33.29
CA VAL A 467 0.60 -17.44 -34.61
C VAL A 467 1.60 -16.35 -34.96
N SER A 468 2.88 -16.73 -35.06
CA SER A 468 3.95 -15.83 -35.48
C SER A 468 3.55 -15.13 -36.78
N ALA A 469 3.48 -13.79 -36.74
CA ALA A 469 3.40 -12.95 -37.93
C ALA A 469 4.75 -12.91 -38.64
#